data_AF-A0A0G4F684-F1
#
_entry.id   AF-A0A0G4F684-F1
#
_cell.length_a   1.000
_cell.length_b   1.000
_cell.length_c   1.000
_cell.angle_alpha   90.00
_cell.angle_beta   90.00
_cell.angle_gamma   90.00
#
_symmetry.space_group_name_H-M   'P 1'
#
loop_
_entity.id
_entity.type
_entity.pdbx_description
1 polymer ?
#
loop_
_entity_poly.entity_id
_entity_poly.type
_entity_poly.pdbx_seq_one_letter_code
_entity_poly.pdbx_strand_id
1 'polypeptide(L)'
;MRYVARDGKVHIFGSAKARRLHNQRIKPVKLRWTQAWRRHNKKGKVEESAKKRARRTFKVQKAIVGLSLEDFQRKKARRPELRAAAKEAATKEAKVKAEKKAAQAAKAKAAMKSTGPAQKQQFSKQAKPAGKGGGKR
;
A
#
# COMPACT_ATOMS: atom_id res chain seq x y z
N MET A 1 -31.39 32.11 37.63
CA MET A 1 -32.76 32.33 37.10
C MET A 1 -33.01 31.42 35.91
N ARG A 2 -33.91 30.41 36.01
CA ARG A 2 -34.18 29.41 34.95
C ARG A 2 -35.36 29.84 34.05
N TYR A 3 -35.31 29.50 32.76
CA TYR A 3 -36.38 29.66 31.78
C TYR A 3 -36.47 28.38 30.95
N VAL A 4 -37.67 27.88 30.72
CA VAL A 4 -37.91 26.70 29.88
C VAL A 4 -38.68 27.18 28.66
N ALA A 5 -38.09 27.00 27.48
CA ALA A 5 -38.70 27.38 26.24
C ALA A 5 -39.75 26.33 25.80
N ARG A 6 -40.63 26.70 24.85
CA ARG A 6 -41.71 25.82 24.37
C ARG A 6 -41.19 24.53 23.72
N ASP A 7 -39.97 24.57 23.18
CA ASP A 7 -39.25 23.43 22.60
C ASP A 7 -38.53 22.58 23.66
N GLY A 8 -38.80 22.80 24.95
CA GLY A 8 -38.19 22.07 26.07
C GLY A 8 -36.79 22.53 26.45
N LYS A 9 -36.20 23.50 25.73
CA LYS A 9 -34.84 23.97 26.03
C LYS A 9 -34.79 24.80 27.31
N VAL A 10 -33.88 24.42 28.20
CA VAL A 10 -33.63 25.12 29.46
C VAL A 10 -32.55 26.17 29.29
N HIS A 11 -32.88 27.43 29.56
CA HIS A 11 -31.96 28.57 29.56
C HIS A 11 -31.73 29.03 31.00
N ILE A 12 -30.47 29.24 31.37
CA ILE A 12 -30.07 29.71 32.69
C ILE A 12 -29.47 31.11 32.57
N PHE A 13 -30.04 32.05 33.31
CA PHE A 13 -29.60 33.45 33.36
C PHE A 13 -29.00 33.79 34.73
N GLY A 14 -27.87 34.51 34.70
CA GLY A 14 -27.20 35.03 35.90
C GLY A 14 -27.79 36.34 36.43
N SER A 15 -28.58 37.07 35.63
CA SER A 15 -29.22 38.32 36.07
C SER A 15 -30.57 38.55 35.39
N ALA A 16 -31.41 39.39 35.99
CA ALA A 16 -32.69 39.82 35.41
C ALA A 16 -32.48 40.57 34.08
N LYS A 17 -31.40 41.37 33.96
CA LYS A 17 -31.01 42.06 32.73
C LYS A 17 -30.80 41.08 31.57
N ALA A 18 -30.07 40.00 31.80
CA ALA A 18 -29.81 38.99 30.77
C ALA A 18 -31.11 38.29 30.32
N ARG A 19 -32.00 37.97 31.27
CA ARG A 19 -33.32 37.39 30.98
C ARG A 19 -34.19 38.34 30.14
N ARG A 20 -34.27 39.63 30.51
CA ARG A 20 -35.07 40.63 29.78
C ARG A 20 -34.62 40.79 28.33
N LEU A 21 -33.30 40.88 28.11
CA LEU A 21 -32.73 40.99 26.76
C LEU A 21 -32.97 39.72 25.91
N HIS A 22 -32.97 38.54 26.54
CA HIS A 22 -33.32 37.30 25.86
C HIS A 22 -34.79 37.27 25.42
N ASN A 23 -35.72 37.73 26.27
CA ASN A 23 -37.14 37.81 25.92
C ASN A 23 -37.40 38.82 24.78
N GLN A 24 -36.62 39.90 24.72
CA GLN A 24 -36.60 40.86 23.60
C GLN A 24 -35.94 40.29 22.33
N ARG A 25 -35.49 39.03 22.34
CA ARG A 25 -34.84 38.34 21.21
C ARG A 25 -33.55 39.02 20.73
N ILE A 26 -32.88 39.77 21.62
CA ILE A 26 -31.59 40.41 21.29
C ILE A 26 -30.48 39.34 21.38
N LYS A 27 -29.81 39.10 20.25
CA LYS A 27 -28.71 38.14 20.17
C LYS A 27 -27.52 38.60 21.03
N PRO A 28 -26.92 37.73 21.86
CA PRO A 28 -25.75 38.06 22.67
C PRO A 28 -24.57 38.65 21.86
N VAL A 29 -24.39 38.20 20.61
CA VAL A 29 -23.34 38.71 19.70
C VAL A 29 -23.47 40.21 19.42
N LYS A 30 -24.66 40.82 19.56
CA LYS A 30 -24.85 42.27 19.39
C LYS A 30 -24.57 43.08 20.67
N LEU A 31 -24.41 42.42 21.82
CA LEU A 31 -24.23 43.07 23.12
C LEU A 31 -22.75 43.13 23.51
N ARG A 32 -22.17 44.34 23.46
CA ARG A 32 -20.72 44.63 23.62
C ARG A 32 -20.05 44.03 24.86
N TRP A 33 -20.78 43.90 25.96
CA TRP A 33 -20.26 43.43 27.25
C TRP A 33 -20.23 41.90 27.37
N THR A 34 -20.93 41.18 26.50
CA THR A 34 -21.08 39.72 26.59
C THR A 34 -19.85 38.97 26.12
N GLN A 35 -19.71 37.71 26.56
CA GLN A 35 -18.65 36.82 26.10
C GLN A 35 -18.79 36.46 24.61
N ALA A 36 -20.03 36.34 24.10
CA ALA A 36 -20.28 36.03 22.70
C ALA A 36 -19.75 37.13 21.77
N TRP A 37 -20.04 38.40 22.08
CA TRP A 37 -19.48 39.55 21.36
C TRP A 37 -17.94 39.55 21.46
N ARG A 38 -17.37 39.30 22.65
CA ARG A 38 -15.91 39.24 22.82
C ARG A 38 -15.24 38.17 21.98
N ARG A 39 -15.80 36.96 21.93
CA ARG A 39 -15.29 35.85 21.09
C ARG A 39 -15.37 36.22 19.61
N HIS A 40 -16.52 36.75 19.17
CA HIS A 40 -16.74 37.17 17.78
C HIS A 40 -15.76 38.28 17.35
N ASN A 41 -15.53 39.27 18.20
CA ASN A 41 -14.65 40.41 17.94
C ASN A 41 -13.20 40.21 18.41
N LYS A 42 -12.81 38.96 18.74
CA LYS A 42 -11.46 38.60 19.18
C LYS A 42 -10.94 39.46 20.37
N LYS A 43 -11.85 39.90 21.24
CA LYS A 43 -11.56 40.64 22.46
C LYS A 43 -11.50 39.68 23.65
N GLY A 44 -10.45 38.88 23.73
CA GLY A 44 -10.16 37.99 24.86
C GLY A 44 -8.77 37.40 24.71
N LYS A 45 -8.21 36.84 25.80
CA LYS A 45 -7.00 36.03 25.71
C LYS A 45 -7.32 34.79 24.90
N VAL A 46 -6.97 34.82 23.63
CA VAL A 46 -6.81 33.59 22.85
C VAL A 46 -5.52 33.00 23.38
N GLU A 47 -5.61 32.15 24.41
CA GLU A 47 -4.49 31.24 24.63
C GLU A 47 -4.32 30.49 23.32
N GLU A 48 -3.16 30.67 22.70
CA GLU A 48 -2.80 30.09 21.41
C GLU A 48 -2.50 28.59 21.59
N SER A 49 -3.34 27.89 22.36
CA SER A 49 -3.15 26.49 22.78
C SER A 49 -3.35 25.51 21.62
N ALA A 50 -3.87 25.98 20.48
CA ALA A 50 -4.28 25.15 19.35
C ALA A 50 -3.24 25.05 18.21
N LYS A 51 -2.11 25.78 18.25
CA LYS A 51 -1.01 25.52 17.31
C LYS A 51 -0.06 24.44 17.83
N LYS A 52 -0.59 23.32 18.31
CA LYS A 52 0.21 22.10 18.47
C LYS A 52 0.43 21.51 17.08
N ARG A 53 1.50 21.95 16.43
CA ARG A 53 2.03 21.40 15.19
C ARG A 53 2.29 19.90 15.43
N ALA A 54 1.50 19.03 14.80
CA ALA A 54 1.73 17.59 14.89
C ALA A 54 3.13 17.27 14.34
N ARG A 55 4.01 16.70 15.18
CA ARG A 55 5.33 16.22 14.75
C ARG A 55 5.12 14.98 13.89
N ARG A 56 5.51 15.06 12.62
CA ARG A 56 5.46 13.95 11.67
C ARG A 56 6.59 12.97 12.03
N THR A 57 6.28 11.79 12.55
CA THR A 57 7.28 10.77 12.87
C THR A 57 7.64 9.95 11.63
N PHE A 58 8.90 9.96 11.22
CA PHE A 58 9.41 9.05 10.18
C PHE A 58 10.07 7.84 10.83
N LYS A 59 9.61 6.63 10.50
CA LYS A 59 10.21 5.38 10.98
C LYS A 59 11.20 4.88 9.92
N VAL A 60 12.47 4.77 10.29
CA VAL A 60 13.52 4.17 9.45
C VAL A 60 13.49 2.64 9.59
N GLN A 61 13.87 1.95 8.50
CA GLN A 61 13.81 0.50 8.30
C GLN A 61 14.65 -0.29 9.32
N LYS A 62 14.09 -1.37 9.86
CA LYS A 62 14.73 -2.31 10.80
C LYS A 62 15.53 -3.38 10.03
N ALA A 63 16.57 -3.93 10.65
CA ALA A 63 17.39 -5.01 10.08
C ALA A 63 16.51 -6.21 9.68
N ILE A 64 16.82 -6.82 8.55
CA ILE A 64 16.15 -8.04 8.08
C ILE A 64 17.01 -9.21 8.56
N VAL A 65 16.41 -10.22 9.20
CA VAL A 65 17.14 -11.38 9.72
C VAL A 65 17.96 -12.01 8.59
N GLY A 66 19.28 -12.10 8.78
CA GLY A 66 20.24 -12.63 7.79
C GLY A 66 20.96 -11.57 6.93
N LEU A 67 20.61 -10.28 7.02
CA LEU A 67 21.35 -9.18 6.39
C LEU A 67 21.46 -7.99 7.36
N SER A 68 22.68 -7.51 7.63
CA SER A 68 22.87 -6.32 8.44
C SER A 68 22.35 -5.06 7.72
N LEU A 69 22.01 -4.00 8.47
CA LEU A 69 21.57 -2.73 7.89
C LEU A 69 22.64 -2.12 6.97
N GLU A 70 23.92 -2.35 7.27
CA GLU A 70 25.04 -1.86 6.48
C GLU A 70 25.14 -2.57 5.12
N ASP A 71 24.96 -3.89 5.09
CA ASP A 71 24.98 -4.67 3.85
C ASP A 71 23.85 -4.25 2.91
N PHE A 72 22.68 -3.97 3.47
CA PHE A 72 21.54 -3.46 2.71
C PHE A 72 21.82 -2.08 2.09
N GLN A 73 22.40 -1.16 2.86
CA GLN A 73 22.75 0.17 2.38
C GLN A 73 23.85 0.11 1.31
N ARG A 74 24.90 -0.71 1.51
CA ARG A 74 25.98 -0.91 0.52
C ARG A 74 25.44 -1.47 -0.80
N LYS A 75 24.53 -2.45 -0.74
CA LYS A 75 23.90 -3.01 -1.93
C LYS A 75 23.04 -1.98 -2.67
N LYS A 76 22.32 -1.13 -1.94
CA LYS A 76 21.50 -0.05 -2.49
C LYS A 76 22.34 1.07 -3.10
N ALA A 77 23.44 1.44 -2.46
CA ALA A 77 24.35 2.51 -2.87
C ALA A 77 25.26 2.13 -4.05
N ARG A 78 25.32 0.86 -4.46
CA ARG A 78 26.10 0.45 -5.64
C ARG A 78 25.70 1.26 -6.86
N ARG A 79 26.68 1.84 -7.57
CA ARG A 79 26.47 2.72 -8.73
C ARG A 79 25.59 2.07 -9.81
N PRO A 80 24.68 2.83 -10.44
CA PRO A 80 23.75 2.29 -11.45
C PRO A 80 24.47 1.67 -12.65
N GLU A 81 25.63 2.21 -13.03
CA GLU A 81 26.50 1.67 -14.09
C GLU A 81 26.95 0.24 -13.81
N LEU A 82 27.41 -0.05 -12.57
CA LEU A 82 27.81 -1.38 -12.16
C LEU A 82 26.62 -2.36 -12.08
N ARG A 83 25.40 -1.84 -11.85
CA ARG A 83 24.18 -2.65 -11.90
C ARG A 83 23.78 -2.98 -13.33
N ALA A 84 23.92 -2.03 -14.25
CA ALA A 84 23.65 -2.24 -15.67
C ALA A 84 24.63 -3.26 -16.26
N ALA A 85 25.93 -3.11 -16.00
CA ALA A 85 26.95 -4.06 -16.44
C ALA A 85 26.71 -5.48 -15.92
N ALA A 86 26.35 -5.64 -14.64
CA ALA A 86 26.02 -6.95 -14.08
C ALA A 86 24.76 -7.57 -14.70
N LYS A 87 23.74 -6.75 -15.03
CA LYS A 87 22.54 -7.22 -15.74
C LYS A 87 22.87 -7.65 -17.17
N GLU A 88 23.72 -6.91 -17.87
CA GLU A 88 24.14 -7.24 -19.22
C GLU A 88 25.00 -8.51 -19.26
N ALA A 89 25.92 -8.69 -18.30
CA ALA A 89 26.68 -9.92 -18.17
C ALA A 89 25.76 -11.12 -17.89
N ALA A 90 24.81 -10.98 -16.97
CA ALA A 90 23.86 -12.05 -16.64
C ALA A 90 22.95 -12.41 -17.83
N THR A 91 22.51 -11.44 -18.62
CA THR A 91 21.69 -11.70 -19.82
C THR A 91 22.50 -12.36 -20.94
N LYS A 92 23.77 -11.96 -21.14
CA LYS A 92 24.68 -12.62 -22.08
C LYS A 92 24.96 -14.07 -21.68
N GLU A 93 25.25 -14.32 -20.41
CA GLU A 93 25.43 -15.70 -19.91
C GLU A 93 24.16 -16.55 -20.02
N ALA A 94 22.99 -15.97 -19.77
CA ALA A 94 21.72 -16.66 -19.92
C ALA A 94 21.43 -17.04 -21.38
N LYS A 95 21.73 -16.13 -22.33
CA LYS A 95 21.60 -16.40 -23.77
C LYS A 95 22.56 -17.50 -24.23
N VAL A 96 23.83 -17.43 -23.84
CA VAL A 96 24.82 -18.47 -24.16
C VAL A 96 24.45 -19.82 -23.55
N LYS A 97 23.93 -19.84 -22.31
CA LYS A 97 23.43 -21.07 -21.69
C LYS A 97 22.19 -21.61 -22.41
N ALA A 98 21.30 -20.74 -22.89
CA ALA A 98 20.13 -21.14 -23.67
C ALA A 98 20.52 -21.71 -25.03
N GLU A 99 21.45 -21.09 -25.74
CA GLU A 99 21.99 -21.57 -27.03
C GLU A 99 22.72 -22.91 -26.87
N LYS A 100 23.54 -23.06 -25.81
CA LYS A 100 24.20 -24.34 -25.51
C LYS A 100 23.18 -25.44 -25.19
N LYS A 101 22.12 -25.13 -24.44
CA LYS A 101 21.02 -26.06 -24.18
C LYS A 101 20.23 -26.40 -25.46
N ALA A 102 20.00 -25.43 -26.33
CA ALA A 102 19.34 -25.63 -27.62
C ALA A 102 20.20 -26.48 -28.57
N ALA A 103 21.51 -26.25 -28.62
CA ALA A 103 22.45 -27.03 -29.41
C ALA A 103 22.59 -28.46 -28.88
N GLN A 104 22.60 -28.66 -27.56
CA GLN A 104 22.57 -30.00 -26.95
C GLN A 104 21.23 -30.71 -27.21
N ALA A 105 20.11 -30.00 -27.16
CA ALA A 105 18.80 -30.54 -27.53
C ALA A 105 18.69 -30.88 -29.02
N ALA A 106 19.32 -30.08 -29.90
CA ALA A 106 19.39 -30.34 -31.33
C ALA A 106 20.30 -31.54 -31.66
N LYS A 107 21.43 -31.69 -30.95
CA LYS A 107 22.30 -32.88 -31.06
C LYS A 107 21.62 -34.14 -30.52
N ALA A 108 20.86 -34.05 -29.44
CA ALA A 108 20.03 -35.16 -28.95
C ALA A 108 18.92 -35.54 -29.93
N LYS A 109 18.29 -34.56 -30.60
CA LYS A 109 17.30 -34.80 -31.68
C LYS A 109 17.93 -35.34 -32.97
N ALA A 110 19.16 -34.97 -33.30
CA ALA A 110 19.88 -35.47 -34.46
C ALA A 110 20.42 -36.90 -34.25
N ALA A 111 20.89 -37.23 -33.04
CA ALA A 111 21.27 -38.59 -32.66
C ALA A 111 20.07 -39.56 -32.66
N MET A 112 18.85 -39.03 -32.48
CA MET A 112 17.61 -39.81 -32.63
C MET A 112 17.16 -39.96 -34.10
N LYS A 113 17.80 -39.25 -35.05
CA LYS A 113 17.45 -39.30 -36.49
C LYS A 113 18.50 -40.04 -37.34
N SER A 114 19.59 -40.53 -36.75
CA SER A 114 20.65 -41.29 -37.43
C SER A 114 20.58 -42.81 -37.24
N THR A 115 19.45 -43.36 -36.80
CA THR A 115 19.12 -44.78 -37.04
C THR A 115 18.24 -44.86 -38.29
N GLY A 116 18.88 -45.01 -39.45
CA GLY A 116 18.26 -45.45 -40.69
C GLY A 116 17.80 -46.92 -40.62
N PRO A 117 17.04 -47.40 -41.62
CA PRO A 117 15.86 -48.25 -41.45
C PRO A 117 16.18 -49.75 -41.30
N ALA A 118 15.54 -50.42 -40.34
CA ALA A 118 15.50 -51.88 -40.27
C ALA A 118 14.04 -52.39 -40.31
N GLN A 119 13.71 -52.91 -41.50
CA GLN A 119 12.80 -54.00 -41.82
C GLN A 119 11.41 -54.12 -41.16
N LYS A 120 10.42 -54.13 -42.07
CA LYS A 120 9.07 -54.70 -41.96
C LYS A 120 9.02 -55.96 -41.09
N GLN A 121 8.11 -55.99 -40.14
CA GLN A 121 7.18 -57.12 -40.00
C GLN A 121 5.76 -56.61 -39.83
N GLN A 122 4.90 -57.06 -40.75
CA GLN A 122 3.45 -56.91 -40.73
C GLN A 122 2.89 -57.73 -39.57
N PHE A 123 1.85 -57.24 -38.87
CA PHE A 123 0.53 -57.89 -38.85
C PHE A 123 -0.55 -57.06 -38.14
N SER A 124 -1.69 -56.95 -38.84
CA SER A 124 -3.09 -56.76 -38.44
C SER A 124 -3.52 -55.81 -37.31
N LYS A 125 -4.28 -54.79 -37.74
CA LYS A 125 -5.58 -54.32 -37.22
C LYS A 125 -6.12 -55.06 -35.98
N GLN A 126 -6.47 -54.33 -34.92
CA GLN A 126 -7.86 -54.29 -34.41
C GLN A 126 -8.07 -53.12 -33.42
N ALA A 127 -9.18 -52.41 -33.65
CA ALA A 127 -9.96 -51.45 -32.85
C ALA A 127 -9.59 -51.11 -31.37
N LYS A 128 -9.68 -49.80 -31.09
CA LYS A 128 -10.08 -49.16 -29.82
C LYS A 128 -11.34 -49.82 -29.21
N PRO A 129 -11.55 -49.83 -27.86
CA PRO A 129 -11.87 -48.61 -27.09
C PRO A 129 -11.22 -48.54 -25.68
N ALA A 130 -10.81 -47.36 -25.25
CA ALA A 130 -11.48 -46.52 -24.25
C ALA A 130 -11.52 -47.10 -22.81
N GLY A 131 -10.99 -46.31 -21.87
CA GLY A 131 -11.55 -46.21 -20.52
C GLY A 131 -10.66 -46.64 -19.36
N LYS A 132 -10.57 -45.72 -18.40
CA LYS A 132 -10.27 -45.90 -16.96
C LYS A 132 -8.83 -46.26 -16.55
N GLY A 133 -8.18 -45.22 -15.99
CA GLY A 133 -8.21 -45.10 -14.53
C GLY A 133 -6.95 -45.49 -13.77
N GLY A 134 -6.33 -44.48 -13.15
CA GLY A 134 -5.81 -44.61 -11.78
C GLY A 134 -4.30 -44.85 -11.64
N GLY A 135 -3.69 -44.03 -10.76
CA GLY A 135 -2.60 -44.49 -9.92
C GLY A 135 -1.26 -43.79 -10.10
N LYS A 136 -1.02 -42.79 -9.22
CA LYS A 136 0.28 -42.34 -8.68
C LYS A 136 1.47 -43.25 -8.99
N ARG A 137 2.57 -42.64 -9.46
CA ARG A 137 3.81 -42.36 -8.71
C ARG A 137 4.68 -41.38 -9.48
#